data_AF-A0A2S2PA11-F1
#
_entry.id   AF-A0A2S2PA11-F1
#
_cell.length_a   1.000
_cell.length_b   1.000
_cell.length_c   1.000
_cell.angle_alpha   90.00
_cell.angle_beta   90.00
_cell.angle_gamma   90.00
#
_symmetry.space_group_name_H-M   'P 1'
#
loop_
_entity.id
_entity.type
_entity.pdbx_description
1 polymer ?
#
loop_
_entity_poly.entity_id
_entity_poly.type
_entity_poly.pdbx_seq_one_letter_code
_entity_poly.pdbx_strand_id
1 'polypeptide(L)'
;MEEDLITEARGIPPLIFKPTFAFYGSNDTIRQLLYVDELVQVQMTLSNPLNISLCIENLSLTYSFDKELNLVEPQVLDELLLAPSSTTQVILGLKTKSTGILTITGVQFSLLIPSIMSDDIVKRVINGWQRFEMLSPIQFNVQPQTSLMKVDFIGNQINTLIGEINVIRLTLENAGVVPLHKIYVSTSIEDSFFSESNQSCKNKKIRSLSIQIPPNSKKSVEFCFNSPDTEKFSLDLLFYYESQIETKKQEYKLCRASWFMTAKPCVRLSASALLANQNSETLNLKTIVHNLYKGNEVEQVKLKQVFLCSPEWTLSKKVYPQGSIKDLDQQQSCHLFLQACRTNKSGISKINFDNEQFPHNDMCEKFVSITKSLSKEIKMPKFDRHKVQTEVLKCIDLVLAILWQVIIKDHSNQLRIICGIHRVSLTKLNLSVAWPELGCLDASKNIAKPIGRLKIFGPDRNIHPYDGTPLPNDVTGLLESPMNRLLNIAFSHPSTVLHSFTDKKMCIVPVLIILKNCVEHTIEVKIDTNTASYSKSDINDEHFCWIGVINPKPFLLPVSTTHSICLYAAVASQGCFKMTSKLDILARPYPPAQHAFLSQIVSSSSLLVIKDPKSEVTS
;
A
#
# COMPACT_ATOMS: atom_id res chain seq x y z
N MET A 1 -13.44 -9.23 4.01
CA MET A 1 -12.55 -9.71 5.09
C MET A 1 -13.21 -10.79 5.91
N GLU A 2 -14.24 -10.53 6.71
CA GLU A 2 -14.87 -11.56 7.57
C GLU A 2 -15.49 -12.72 6.77
N GLU A 3 -16.33 -12.41 5.78
CA GLU A 3 -16.93 -13.40 4.89
C GLU A 3 -15.87 -14.26 4.17
N ASP A 4 -14.86 -13.60 3.59
CA ASP A 4 -13.72 -14.26 2.94
C ASP A 4 -13.04 -15.24 3.90
N LEU A 5 -12.78 -14.78 5.14
CA LEU A 5 -12.02 -15.52 6.15
C LEU A 5 -12.76 -16.77 6.59
N ILE A 6 -14.06 -16.65 6.83
CA ILE A 6 -14.93 -17.78 7.18
C ILE A 6 -15.03 -18.76 6.01
N THR A 7 -15.15 -18.25 4.78
CA THR A 7 -15.22 -19.07 3.57
C THR A 7 -13.94 -19.90 3.39
N GLU A 8 -12.77 -19.29 3.58
CA GLU A 8 -11.49 -19.99 3.49
C GLU A 8 -11.32 -21.02 4.61
N ALA A 9 -11.65 -20.65 5.85
CA ALA A 9 -11.49 -21.53 7.01
C ALA A 9 -12.44 -22.75 6.96
N ARG A 10 -13.69 -22.57 6.49
CA ARG A 10 -14.69 -23.65 6.41
C ARG A 10 -14.70 -24.39 5.08
N GLY A 11 -14.06 -23.84 4.05
CA GLY A 11 -14.02 -24.39 2.69
C GLY A 11 -15.32 -24.24 1.88
N ILE A 12 -16.39 -23.71 2.48
CA ILE A 12 -17.71 -23.54 1.85
C ILE A 12 -18.17 -22.08 2.07
N PRO A 13 -18.62 -21.37 1.03
CA PRO A 13 -19.16 -20.02 1.18
C PRO A 13 -20.47 -20.05 1.98
N PRO A 14 -20.68 -19.13 2.94
CA PRO A 14 -21.93 -19.04 3.69
C PRO A 14 -23.10 -18.70 2.75
N LEU A 15 -24.21 -19.45 2.83
CA LEU A 15 -25.41 -19.21 2.02
C LEU A 15 -26.08 -17.85 2.34
N ILE A 16 -25.97 -17.40 3.58
CA ILE A 16 -26.40 -16.08 4.06
C ILE A 16 -25.34 -15.62 5.04
N PHE A 17 -24.62 -14.54 4.71
CA PHE A 17 -23.63 -13.93 5.59
C PHE A 17 -24.22 -12.72 6.30
N LYS A 18 -24.18 -12.72 7.63
CA LYS A 18 -24.45 -11.55 8.46
C LYS A 18 -23.17 -11.22 9.24
N PRO A 19 -22.53 -10.06 8.98
CA PRO A 19 -21.32 -9.67 9.71
C PRO A 19 -21.58 -9.55 11.21
N THR A 20 -20.59 -9.94 12.01
CA THR A 20 -20.69 -9.84 13.46
C THR A 20 -20.52 -8.38 13.88
N PHE A 21 -21.62 -7.67 14.13
CA PHE A 21 -21.61 -6.37 14.78
C PHE A 21 -21.99 -6.54 16.25
N ALA A 22 -21.04 -6.38 17.16
CA ALA A 22 -21.33 -6.30 18.59
C ALA A 22 -21.75 -4.86 18.94
N PHE A 23 -23.05 -4.56 18.86
CA PHE A 23 -23.63 -3.38 19.49
C PHE A 23 -24.21 -3.82 20.84
N TYR A 24 -23.59 -3.38 21.94
CA TYR A 24 -24.12 -3.63 23.28
C TYR A 24 -25.02 -2.47 23.69
N GLY A 25 -26.32 -2.63 23.45
CA GLY A 25 -27.35 -1.65 23.82
C GLY A 25 -28.69 -2.34 24.11
N SER A 26 -29.10 -2.25 25.38
CA SER A 26 -30.37 -2.52 26.10
C SER A 26 -31.66 -3.07 25.44
N ASN A 27 -31.75 -3.43 24.16
CA ASN A 27 -33.03 -3.81 23.51
C ASN A 27 -33.01 -5.12 22.71
N ASP A 28 -31.92 -5.88 22.69
CA ASP A 28 -31.87 -7.12 21.90
C ASP A 28 -32.37 -8.34 22.69
N THR A 29 -33.33 -9.07 22.11
CA THR A 29 -33.84 -10.39 22.54
C THR A 29 -32.81 -11.53 22.38
N ILE A 30 -31.54 -11.18 22.15
CA ILE A 30 -30.45 -12.12 21.96
C ILE A 30 -30.00 -12.62 23.33
N ARG A 31 -30.09 -13.93 23.57
CA ARG A 31 -29.49 -14.57 24.75
C ARG A 31 -28.01 -14.20 24.83
N GLN A 32 -27.63 -13.50 25.90
CA GLN A 32 -26.27 -13.03 26.08
C GLN A 32 -25.35 -14.23 26.29
N LEU A 33 -24.15 -14.24 25.68
CA LEU A 33 -23.18 -15.31 25.93
C LEU A 33 -22.42 -15.03 27.23
N LEU A 34 -22.27 -16.07 28.05
CA LEU A 34 -21.39 -16.08 29.23
C LEU A 34 -20.50 -17.32 29.16
N TYR A 35 -19.26 -17.27 29.61
CA TYR A 35 -18.43 -18.46 29.73
C TYR A 35 -18.37 -18.99 31.17
N VAL A 36 -18.16 -20.31 31.33
CA VAL A 36 -17.91 -20.90 32.65
C VAL A 36 -16.74 -20.17 33.33
N ASP A 37 -16.87 -19.93 34.63
CA ASP A 37 -16.00 -19.15 35.50
C ASP A 37 -15.84 -17.66 35.18
N GLU A 38 -16.59 -17.14 34.21
CA GLU A 38 -16.67 -15.71 33.97
C GLU A 38 -17.63 -15.05 34.97
N LEU A 39 -17.26 -13.87 35.47
CA LEU A 39 -18.06 -13.10 36.42
C LEU A 39 -18.99 -12.16 35.64
N VAL A 40 -20.30 -12.37 35.75
CA VAL A 40 -21.29 -11.37 35.33
C VAL A 40 -21.46 -10.36 36.45
N GLN A 41 -21.41 -9.08 36.11
CA GLN A 41 -21.68 -7.99 37.05
C GLN A 41 -22.91 -7.20 36.64
N VAL A 42 -23.77 -6.90 37.61
CA VAL A 42 -24.96 -6.07 37.44
C VAL A 42 -24.80 -4.83 38.30
N GLN A 43 -24.75 -3.66 37.65
CA GLN A 43 -24.80 -2.37 38.34
C GLN A 43 -26.26 -1.98 38.55
N MET A 44 -26.61 -1.62 39.77
CA MET A 44 -27.96 -1.19 40.14
C MET A 44 -27.91 0.01 41.09
N THR A 45 -29.02 0.73 41.17
CA THR A 45 -29.17 1.85 42.12
C THR A 45 -30.15 1.43 43.20
N LEU A 46 -29.70 1.41 44.45
CA LEU A 46 -30.53 1.23 45.63
C LEU A 46 -30.98 2.59 46.12
N SER A 47 -32.28 2.73 46.42
CA SER A 47 -32.86 3.95 46.95
C SER A 47 -33.36 3.69 48.36
N ASN A 48 -32.93 4.52 49.31
CA ASN A 48 -33.53 4.58 50.64
C ASN A 48 -34.49 5.79 50.69
N PRO A 49 -35.81 5.57 50.55
CA PRO A 49 -36.79 6.65 50.61
C PRO A 49 -37.06 7.12 52.05
N LEU A 50 -36.57 6.42 53.07
CA LEU A 50 -36.84 6.74 54.47
C LEU A 50 -35.89 7.83 54.98
N ASN A 51 -36.35 8.59 55.98
CA ASN A 51 -35.56 9.62 56.66
C ASN A 51 -34.63 9.05 57.75
N ILE A 52 -34.39 7.73 57.74
CA ILE A 52 -33.49 7.04 58.66
C ILE A 52 -32.50 6.19 57.87
N SER A 53 -31.30 5.96 58.42
CA SER A 53 -30.31 5.09 57.80
C SER A 53 -30.75 3.63 57.87
N LEU A 54 -30.52 2.87 56.80
CA LEU A 54 -30.80 1.43 56.74
C LEU A 54 -29.47 0.68 56.61
N CYS A 55 -29.23 -0.27 57.49
CA CYS A 55 -28.11 -1.21 57.33
C CYS A 55 -28.62 -2.48 56.63
N ILE A 56 -28.00 -2.82 55.52
CA ILE A 56 -28.27 -4.00 54.71
C ILE A 56 -27.07 -4.94 54.82
N GLU A 57 -27.31 -6.17 55.27
CA GLU A 57 -26.33 -7.25 55.26
C GLU A 57 -26.68 -8.29 54.18
N ASN A 58 -25.71 -9.12 53.80
CA ASN A 58 -25.87 -10.26 52.90
C ASN A 58 -26.57 -9.93 51.56
N LEU A 59 -26.28 -8.76 50.98
CA LEU A 59 -26.88 -8.34 49.72
C LEU A 59 -26.28 -9.14 48.57
N SER A 60 -27.11 -9.86 47.81
CA SER A 60 -26.66 -10.63 46.65
C SER A 60 -27.72 -10.71 45.55
N LEU A 61 -27.31 -11.07 44.33
CA LEU A 61 -28.24 -11.32 43.23
C LEU A 61 -29.01 -12.62 43.44
N THR A 62 -30.30 -12.62 43.09
CA THR A 62 -31.10 -13.83 42.94
C THR A 62 -31.10 -14.26 41.47
N TYR A 63 -31.06 -15.57 41.24
CA TYR A 63 -30.95 -16.14 39.91
C TYR A 63 -31.74 -17.44 39.78
N SER A 64 -32.03 -17.83 38.54
CA SER A 64 -32.37 -19.20 38.19
C SER A 64 -31.33 -19.75 37.22
N PHE A 65 -31.01 -21.01 37.39
CA PHE A 65 -30.14 -21.75 36.49
C PHE A 65 -30.91 -22.99 36.02
N ASP A 66 -30.82 -23.32 34.74
CA ASP A 66 -31.53 -24.48 34.17
C ASP A 66 -31.01 -25.83 34.68
N LYS A 67 -29.85 -25.85 35.35
CA LYS A 67 -29.29 -26.99 36.09
C LYS A 67 -29.33 -26.76 37.60
N GLU A 68 -28.50 -27.48 38.34
CA GLU A 68 -28.39 -27.35 39.80
C GLU A 68 -27.92 -25.96 40.24
N LEU A 69 -28.57 -25.38 41.25
CA LEU A 69 -28.26 -24.04 41.76
C LEU A 69 -26.85 -23.90 42.36
N ASN A 70 -26.26 -25.01 42.83
CA ASN A 70 -24.91 -25.07 43.41
C ASN A 70 -23.79 -24.80 42.38
N LEU A 71 -24.15 -24.72 41.10
CA LEU A 71 -23.25 -24.44 39.99
C LEU A 71 -23.15 -22.94 39.69
N VAL A 72 -23.70 -22.09 40.54
CA VAL A 72 -23.59 -20.62 40.45
C VAL A 72 -23.18 -20.08 41.82
N GLU A 73 -22.18 -19.21 41.83
CA GLU A 73 -21.65 -18.53 43.01
C GLU A 73 -22.02 -17.05 42.96
N PRO A 74 -22.96 -16.58 43.80
CA PRO A 74 -23.21 -15.16 43.97
C PRO A 74 -22.09 -14.49 44.77
N GLN A 75 -21.68 -13.30 44.33
CA GLN A 75 -20.91 -12.38 45.16
C GLN A 75 -21.87 -11.73 46.17
N VAL A 76 -21.61 -11.98 47.45
CA VAL A 76 -22.37 -11.41 48.56
C VAL A 76 -21.63 -10.15 49.03
N LEU A 77 -22.36 -9.05 49.14
CA LEU A 77 -21.90 -7.84 49.81
C LEU A 77 -22.30 -7.93 51.29
N ASP A 78 -21.29 -7.99 52.16
CA ASP A 78 -21.49 -8.32 53.58
C ASP A 78 -22.29 -7.25 54.33
N GLU A 79 -21.96 -5.96 54.14
CA GLU A 79 -22.62 -4.85 54.81
C GLU A 79 -22.68 -3.60 53.91
N LEU A 80 -23.82 -2.91 53.92
CA LEU A 80 -24.06 -1.66 53.21
C LEU A 80 -24.95 -0.74 54.04
N LEU A 81 -24.45 0.45 54.38
CA LEU A 81 -25.23 1.50 55.03
C LEU A 81 -25.83 2.44 53.99
N LEU A 82 -27.16 2.42 53.85
CA LEU A 82 -27.89 3.40 53.04
C LEU A 82 -28.26 4.61 53.88
N ALA A 83 -27.76 5.79 53.51
CA ALA A 83 -28.09 7.04 54.19
C ALA A 83 -29.57 7.43 53.99
N PRO A 84 -30.14 8.28 54.87
CA PRO A 84 -31.51 8.79 54.74
C PRO A 84 -31.73 9.47 53.38
N SER A 85 -32.89 9.24 52.76
CA SER A 85 -33.32 9.91 51.52
C SER A 85 -32.27 9.92 50.40
N SER A 86 -31.50 8.84 50.28
CA SER A 86 -30.34 8.77 49.38
C SER A 86 -30.43 7.61 48.38
N THR A 87 -29.68 7.74 47.30
CA THR A 87 -29.50 6.69 46.30
C THR A 87 -28.03 6.29 46.23
N THR A 88 -27.76 4.99 46.29
CA THR A 88 -26.41 4.42 46.23
C THR A 88 -26.31 3.45 45.08
N GLN A 89 -25.26 3.57 44.26
CA GLN A 89 -24.98 2.58 43.22
C GLN A 89 -24.18 1.41 43.80
N VAL A 90 -24.59 0.19 43.44
CA VAL A 90 -23.95 -1.05 43.87
C VAL A 90 -23.73 -1.94 42.66
N ILE A 91 -22.62 -2.67 42.65
CA ILE A 91 -22.31 -3.69 41.65
C ILE A 91 -22.33 -5.04 42.35
N LEU A 92 -23.19 -5.94 41.91
CA LEU A 92 -23.27 -7.32 42.40
C LEU A 92 -22.90 -8.30 41.29
N GLY A 93 -22.34 -9.45 41.66
CA GLY A 93 -21.79 -10.41 40.70
C GLY A 93 -22.34 -11.82 40.83
N LEU A 94 -22.32 -12.57 39.72
CA LEU A 94 -22.60 -14.00 39.67
C LEU A 94 -21.52 -14.70 38.84
N LYS A 95 -21.02 -15.84 39.34
CA LYS A 95 -20.04 -16.68 38.64
C LYS A 95 -20.59 -18.08 38.43
N THR A 96 -20.56 -18.62 37.22
CA THR A 96 -21.13 -19.93 36.90
C THR A 96 -20.05 -21.00 36.75
N LYS A 97 -20.19 -22.17 37.38
CA LYS A 97 -19.25 -23.30 37.33
C LYS A 97 -19.54 -24.33 36.25
N SER A 98 -20.66 -24.20 35.55
CA SER A 98 -21.05 -25.15 34.51
C SER A 98 -21.84 -24.47 33.39
N THR A 99 -21.96 -25.16 32.26
CA THR A 99 -22.78 -24.71 31.13
C THR A 99 -24.26 -24.77 31.45
N GLY A 100 -25.08 -23.92 30.84
CA GLY A 100 -26.52 -23.84 31.11
C GLY A 100 -27.11 -22.49 30.74
N ILE A 101 -28.32 -22.20 31.21
CA ILE A 101 -29.01 -20.92 31.04
C ILE A 101 -29.11 -20.25 32.40
N LEU A 102 -28.37 -19.16 32.59
CA LEU A 102 -28.44 -18.31 33.76
C LEU A 102 -29.44 -17.19 33.53
N THR A 103 -30.43 -17.06 34.41
CA THR A 103 -31.37 -15.93 34.40
C THR A 103 -31.19 -15.14 35.70
N ILE A 104 -30.88 -13.85 35.60
CA ILE A 104 -30.86 -12.97 36.77
C ILE A 104 -32.28 -12.49 37.04
N THR A 105 -32.75 -12.69 38.27
CA THR A 105 -34.17 -12.50 38.63
C THR A 105 -34.40 -11.31 39.56
N GLY A 106 -33.39 -10.87 40.31
CA GLY A 106 -33.56 -9.85 41.33
C GLY A 106 -32.40 -9.78 42.32
N VAL A 107 -32.72 -9.31 43.53
CA VAL A 107 -31.81 -9.22 44.68
C VAL A 107 -32.44 -9.80 45.94
N GLN A 108 -31.60 -10.32 46.83
CA GLN A 108 -31.95 -10.71 48.19
C GLN A 108 -31.04 -9.99 49.18
N PHE A 109 -31.54 -9.74 50.38
CA PHE A 109 -30.83 -8.97 51.39
C PHE A 109 -31.38 -9.21 52.80
N SER A 110 -30.61 -8.85 53.81
CA SER A 110 -30.99 -8.85 55.23
C SER A 110 -30.99 -7.42 55.76
N LEU A 111 -32.15 -6.87 56.08
CA LEU A 111 -32.27 -5.53 56.63
C LEU A 111 -32.18 -5.57 58.16
N LEU A 112 -31.23 -4.82 58.71
CA LEU A 112 -31.05 -4.68 60.15
C LEU A 112 -31.88 -3.54 60.71
N ILE A 113 -32.76 -3.86 61.65
CA ILE A 113 -33.49 -2.86 62.42
C ILE A 113 -32.87 -2.75 63.81
N PRO A 114 -32.37 -1.56 64.20
CA PRO A 114 -31.97 -1.30 65.58
C PRO A 114 -33.21 -1.43 66.49
N SER A 115 -33.18 -2.38 67.44
CA SER A 115 -34.22 -2.46 68.49
C SER A 115 -33.90 -1.41 69.56
N ILE A 116 -34.81 -0.47 69.80
CA ILE A 116 -34.65 0.62 70.79
C ILE A 116 -35.18 0.19 72.17
N MET A 117 -35.68 -1.05 72.33
CA MET A 117 -36.34 -1.47 73.56
C MET A 117 -35.65 -2.72 74.16
N SER A 118 -35.13 -2.55 75.39
CA SER A 118 -34.48 -3.50 76.31
C SER A 118 -32.99 -3.83 76.08
N ASP A 119 -32.24 -3.89 77.18
CA ASP A 119 -30.78 -4.09 77.35
C ASP A 119 -30.20 -5.40 76.75
N ASP A 120 -30.98 -6.16 75.99
CA ASP A 120 -30.48 -7.25 75.17
C ASP A 120 -30.41 -6.77 73.71
N ILE A 121 -29.19 -6.75 73.15
CA ILE A 121 -28.91 -6.37 71.75
C ILE A 121 -29.41 -7.47 70.81
N VAL A 122 -30.72 -7.68 70.75
CA VAL A 122 -31.35 -8.53 69.74
C VAL A 122 -31.49 -7.70 68.48
N LYS A 123 -30.48 -7.77 67.59
CA LYS A 123 -30.58 -7.27 66.22
C LYS A 123 -31.78 -7.94 65.55
N ARG A 124 -32.84 -7.18 65.24
CA ARG A 124 -33.95 -7.70 64.43
C ARG A 124 -33.54 -7.67 62.97
N VAL A 125 -33.37 -8.85 62.39
CA VAL A 125 -33.04 -9.03 60.97
C VAL A 125 -34.33 -9.32 60.20
N ILE A 126 -34.61 -8.52 59.18
CA ILE A 126 -35.68 -8.79 58.21
C ILE A 126 -35.05 -9.24 56.90
N ASN A 127 -35.23 -10.50 56.54
CA ASN A 127 -34.81 -10.99 55.24
C ASN A 127 -35.82 -10.56 54.18
N GLY A 128 -35.31 -9.92 53.12
CA GLY A 128 -36.10 -9.41 52.01
C GLY A 128 -35.55 -9.92 50.67
N TRP A 129 -36.42 -9.90 49.67
CA TRP A 129 -36.02 -10.09 48.27
C TRP A 129 -36.88 -9.20 47.37
N GLN A 130 -36.30 -8.76 46.26
CA GLN A 130 -36.97 -7.94 45.25
C GLN A 130 -36.65 -8.48 43.87
N ARG A 131 -37.68 -8.82 43.08
CA ARG A 131 -37.52 -9.16 41.66
C ARG A 131 -37.34 -7.91 40.83
N PHE A 132 -36.56 -8.01 39.76
CA PHE A 132 -36.46 -6.95 38.77
C PHE A 132 -37.71 -6.91 37.91
N GLU A 133 -38.34 -5.73 37.83
CA GLU A 133 -39.44 -5.46 36.90
C GLU A 133 -38.83 -5.04 35.55
N MET A 134 -38.57 -6.02 34.67
CA MET A 134 -38.00 -5.76 33.34
C MET A 134 -38.95 -6.26 32.24
N LEU A 135 -38.97 -5.54 31.12
CA LEU A 135 -39.71 -5.95 29.91
C LEU A 135 -39.17 -7.27 29.32
N SER A 136 -37.89 -7.58 29.54
CA SER A 136 -37.24 -8.82 29.14
C SER A 136 -36.31 -9.36 30.24
N PRO A 137 -36.28 -10.68 30.50
CA PRO A 137 -35.40 -11.28 31.50
C PRO A 137 -33.92 -11.16 31.09
N ILE A 138 -33.03 -10.85 32.04
CA ILE A 138 -31.58 -10.86 31.84
C ILE A 138 -31.11 -12.33 31.79
N GLN A 139 -31.04 -12.88 30.58
CA GLN A 139 -30.69 -14.28 30.34
C GLN A 139 -29.35 -14.45 29.63
N PHE A 140 -28.49 -15.26 30.22
CA PHE A 140 -27.21 -15.69 29.67
C PHE A 140 -27.23 -17.17 29.29
N ASN A 141 -26.71 -17.49 28.12
CA ASN A 141 -26.36 -18.85 27.70
C ASN A 141 -24.89 -19.10 28.08
N VAL A 142 -24.69 -19.86 29.17
CA VAL A 142 -23.38 -20.22 29.71
C VAL A 142 -22.75 -21.33 28.88
N GLN A 143 -21.66 -21.00 28.20
CA GLN A 143 -20.87 -21.88 27.36
C GLN A 143 -19.59 -22.35 28.09
N PRO A 144 -18.99 -23.49 27.70
CA PRO A 144 -17.76 -23.95 28.31
C PRO A 144 -16.67 -22.88 28.24
N GLN A 145 -15.81 -22.86 29.25
CA GLN A 145 -14.56 -22.11 29.22
C GLN A 145 -13.84 -22.30 27.87
N THR A 146 -13.31 -21.20 27.32
CA THR A 146 -13.03 -21.16 25.89
C THR A 146 -11.72 -20.45 25.57
N SER A 147 -11.20 -20.64 24.35
CA SER A 147 -9.98 -19.94 23.94
C SER A 147 -10.25 -18.46 23.65
N LEU A 148 -9.33 -17.58 24.06
CA LEU A 148 -9.48 -16.14 23.92
C LEU A 148 -8.18 -15.56 23.36
N MET A 149 -8.21 -15.10 22.11
CA MET A 149 -7.05 -14.47 21.48
C MET A 149 -7.04 -12.97 21.77
N LYS A 150 -5.93 -12.47 22.31
CA LYS A 150 -5.58 -11.06 22.34
C LYS A 150 -4.40 -10.82 21.39
N VAL A 151 -4.39 -9.65 20.75
CA VAL A 151 -3.37 -9.25 19.79
C VAL A 151 -2.85 -7.89 20.17
N ASP A 152 -1.57 -7.82 20.48
CA ASP A 152 -0.88 -6.57 20.79
C ASP A 152 0.16 -6.25 19.72
N PHE A 153 0.17 -5.00 19.27
CA PHE A 153 1.21 -4.49 18.39
C PHE A 153 2.44 -4.06 19.20
N ILE A 154 3.63 -4.49 18.79
CA ILE A 154 4.89 -4.09 19.42
C ILE A 154 5.58 -3.05 18.55
N GLY A 155 5.78 -1.86 19.09
CA GLY A 155 6.56 -0.78 18.50
C GLY A 155 5.85 0.56 18.50
N ASN A 156 6.59 1.62 18.16
CA ASN A 156 6.09 3.01 18.15
C ASN A 156 6.05 3.60 16.73
N GLN A 157 6.07 2.76 15.69
CA GLN A 157 6.09 3.24 14.31
C GLN A 157 4.70 3.69 13.87
N ILE A 158 4.47 5.01 13.90
CA ILE A 158 3.22 5.64 13.45
C ILE A 158 3.42 6.32 12.08
N ASN A 159 4.67 6.66 11.75
CA ASN A 159 5.02 7.41 10.54
C ASN A 159 5.97 6.57 9.67
N THR A 160 5.55 6.35 8.42
CA THR A 160 6.30 5.62 7.40
C THR A 160 6.45 6.49 6.15
N LEU A 161 7.17 5.98 5.15
CA LEU A 161 7.17 6.49 3.79
C LEU A 161 6.29 5.62 2.89
N ILE A 162 5.62 6.21 1.90
CA ILE A 162 4.88 5.44 0.89
C ILE A 162 5.88 4.48 0.23
N GLY A 163 5.51 3.21 0.12
CA GLY A 163 6.37 2.13 -0.36
C GLY A 163 7.52 1.75 0.57
N GLU A 164 7.54 2.18 1.84
CA GLU A 164 8.46 1.65 2.87
C GLU A 164 8.13 0.19 3.18
N ILE A 165 9.18 -0.64 3.24
CA ILE A 165 9.08 -2.01 3.72
C ILE A 165 9.11 -1.99 5.25
N ASN A 166 8.00 -2.42 5.84
CA ASN A 166 7.80 -2.43 7.27
C ASN A 166 7.76 -3.86 7.80
N VAL A 167 8.37 -4.06 8.97
CA VAL A 167 8.29 -5.30 9.75
C VAL A 167 7.75 -4.95 11.13
N ILE A 168 6.51 -5.32 11.39
CA ILE A 168 5.86 -5.13 12.69
C ILE A 168 5.85 -6.46 13.43
N ARG A 169 6.19 -6.42 14.72
CA ARG A 169 6.06 -7.57 15.61
C ARG A 169 4.71 -7.52 16.30
N LEU A 170 3.98 -8.63 16.26
CA LEU A 170 2.71 -8.81 16.96
C LEU A 170 2.91 -9.81 18.08
N THR A 171 2.25 -9.59 19.22
CA THR A 171 2.11 -10.59 20.28
C THR A 171 0.71 -11.16 20.24
N LEU A 172 0.62 -12.45 19.93
CA LEU A 172 -0.62 -13.22 20.01
C LEU A 172 -0.66 -13.91 21.38
N GLU A 173 -1.58 -13.50 22.23
CA GLU A 173 -1.79 -14.08 23.55
C GLU A 173 -3.06 -14.93 23.55
N ASN A 174 -2.95 -16.16 24.05
CA ASN A 174 -4.13 -16.92 24.45
C ASN A 174 -4.43 -16.64 25.92
N ALA A 175 -5.34 -15.71 26.18
CA ALA A 175 -5.84 -15.41 27.52
C ALA A 175 -6.94 -16.40 27.97
N GLY A 176 -7.21 -17.42 27.15
CA GLY A 176 -8.16 -18.48 27.45
C GLY A 176 -7.47 -19.71 28.03
N VAL A 177 -8.31 -20.62 28.53
CA VAL A 177 -7.88 -21.87 29.17
C VAL A 177 -7.74 -23.07 28.20
N VAL A 178 -8.09 -22.87 26.93
CA VAL A 178 -8.06 -23.89 25.88
C VAL A 178 -7.08 -23.46 24.79
N PRO A 179 -6.25 -24.37 24.22
CA PRO A 179 -5.33 -24.02 23.15
C PRO A 179 -6.02 -23.38 21.92
N LEU A 180 -5.34 -22.42 21.28
CA LEU A 180 -5.71 -21.88 19.96
C LEU A 180 -5.09 -22.74 18.86
N HIS A 181 -5.89 -23.15 17.88
CA HIS A 181 -5.42 -23.82 16.66
C HIS A 181 -6.14 -23.30 15.41
N LYS A 182 -5.63 -23.68 14.22
CA LYS A 182 -6.12 -23.23 12.90
C LYS A 182 -6.33 -21.72 12.83
N ILE A 183 -5.25 -20.99 13.06
CA ILE A 183 -5.29 -19.53 13.05
C ILE A 183 -5.20 -19.05 11.60
N TYR A 184 -6.25 -18.41 11.12
CA TYR A 184 -6.26 -17.70 9.84
C TYR A 184 -6.28 -16.20 10.10
N VAL A 185 -5.66 -15.44 9.22
CA VAL A 185 -5.64 -13.98 9.31
C VAL A 185 -5.93 -13.36 7.96
N SER A 186 -6.80 -12.37 7.95
CA SER A 186 -7.00 -11.44 6.83
C SER A 186 -6.50 -10.06 7.21
N THR A 187 -6.09 -9.29 6.21
CA THR A 187 -5.49 -7.96 6.37
C THR A 187 -6.06 -6.97 5.36
N SER A 188 -6.16 -5.70 5.76
CA SER A 188 -6.51 -4.59 4.87
C SER A 188 -5.42 -4.29 3.83
N ILE A 189 -4.16 -4.66 4.11
CA ILE A 189 -3.01 -4.36 3.25
C ILE A 189 -2.71 -5.55 2.33
N GLU A 190 -3.00 -5.41 1.04
CA GLU A 190 -2.82 -6.50 0.07
C GLU A 190 -1.35 -6.92 -0.09
N ASP A 191 -0.45 -5.95 -0.01
CA ASP A 191 0.98 -6.13 -0.20
C ASP A 191 1.68 -6.44 1.12
N SER A 192 1.32 -7.60 1.67
CA SER A 192 1.78 -8.04 2.98
C SER A 192 1.83 -9.56 3.12
N PHE A 193 2.58 -10.01 4.12
CA PHE A 193 2.70 -11.41 4.51
C PHE A 193 3.15 -11.54 5.96
N PHE A 194 2.93 -12.73 6.52
CA PHE A 194 3.51 -13.13 7.81
C PHE A 194 4.74 -13.99 7.55
N SER A 195 5.81 -13.78 8.32
CA SER A 195 7.03 -14.59 8.23
C SER A 195 6.77 -16.07 8.52
N GLU A 196 5.81 -16.37 9.39
CA GLU A 196 5.40 -17.70 9.81
C GLU A 196 4.34 -18.34 8.90
N SER A 197 3.96 -17.67 7.80
CA SER A 197 2.97 -18.22 6.87
C SER A 197 3.60 -19.23 5.90
N ASN A 198 3.15 -20.48 6.00
CA ASN A 198 3.67 -21.58 5.17
C ASN A 198 2.71 -22.03 4.06
N GLN A 199 1.45 -21.56 4.07
CA GLN A 199 0.39 -22.05 3.18
C GLN A 199 -0.22 -20.96 2.31
N SER A 200 -0.40 -21.27 1.03
CA SER A 200 -1.20 -20.50 0.09
C SER A 200 -2.67 -20.81 0.28
N CYS A 201 -3.44 -19.87 0.81
CA CYS A 201 -4.91 -19.91 0.79
C CYS A 201 -5.44 -19.70 -0.64
N LYS A 202 -6.67 -20.14 -0.92
CA LYS A 202 -7.35 -19.88 -2.21
C LYS A 202 -7.59 -18.38 -2.37
N ASN A 203 -8.00 -17.72 -1.29
CA ASN A 203 -8.07 -16.27 -1.23
C ASN A 203 -6.70 -15.68 -0.88
N LYS A 204 -6.16 -14.82 -1.77
CA LYS A 204 -4.84 -14.19 -1.60
C LYS A 204 -4.77 -13.23 -0.39
N LYS A 205 -5.92 -12.74 0.08
CA LYS A 205 -6.01 -11.82 1.25
C LYS A 205 -5.98 -12.56 2.58
N ILE A 206 -5.97 -13.89 2.57
CA ILE A 206 -6.02 -14.73 3.77
C ILE A 206 -4.74 -15.53 3.87
N ARG A 207 -4.22 -15.64 5.09
CA ARG A 207 -3.03 -16.42 5.40
C ARG A 207 -3.36 -17.38 6.54
N SER A 208 -2.83 -18.58 6.45
CA SER A 208 -2.84 -19.56 7.54
C SER A 208 -1.55 -19.45 8.32
N LEU A 209 -1.64 -19.27 9.64
CA LEU A 209 -0.50 -19.26 10.55
C LEU A 209 -0.30 -20.68 11.07
N SER A 210 0.86 -21.27 10.78
CA SER A 210 1.22 -22.63 11.21
C SER A 210 1.72 -22.65 12.66
N ILE A 211 0.93 -22.08 13.58
CA ILE A 211 1.26 -21.94 14.99
C ILE A 211 0.10 -22.44 15.85
N GLN A 212 0.43 -23.07 16.97
CA GLN A 212 -0.50 -23.42 18.04
C GLN A 212 -0.12 -22.62 19.27
N ILE A 213 -1.12 -22.04 19.96
CA ILE A 213 -0.87 -21.20 21.14
C ILE A 213 -1.53 -21.87 22.36
N PRO A 214 -0.74 -22.47 23.27
CA PRO A 214 -1.23 -23.05 24.51
C PRO A 214 -2.02 -22.05 25.39
N PRO A 215 -2.84 -22.52 26.34
CA PRO A 215 -3.52 -21.68 27.33
C PRO A 215 -2.55 -20.76 28.07
N ASN A 216 -2.98 -19.53 28.34
CA ASN A 216 -2.21 -18.52 29.09
C ASN A 216 -0.79 -18.28 28.57
N SER A 217 -0.57 -18.47 27.26
CA SER A 217 0.73 -18.32 26.62
C SER A 217 0.70 -17.25 25.55
N LYS A 218 1.89 -16.71 25.24
CA LYS A 218 2.09 -15.68 24.22
C LYS A 218 3.01 -16.19 23.13
N LYS A 219 2.75 -15.79 21.89
CA LYS A 219 3.60 -16.06 20.74
C LYS A 219 3.82 -14.76 19.96
N SER A 220 5.08 -14.43 19.71
CA SER A 220 5.43 -13.33 18.81
C SER A 220 5.46 -13.82 17.36
N VAL A 221 4.88 -13.02 16.46
CA VAL A 221 4.91 -13.22 15.01
C VAL A 221 5.32 -11.94 14.30
N GLU A 222 5.91 -12.05 13.12
CA GLU A 222 6.34 -10.90 12.33
C GLU A 222 5.44 -10.70 11.10
N PHE A 223 4.82 -9.52 11.04
CA PHE A 223 3.98 -9.08 9.95
C PHE A 223 4.76 -8.07 9.09
N CYS A 224 5.02 -8.47 7.84
CA CYS A 224 5.74 -7.66 6.88
C CYS A 224 4.75 -7.05 5.89
N PHE A 225 4.84 -5.75 5.64
CA PHE A 225 4.02 -5.09 4.63
C PHE A 225 4.75 -3.93 3.96
N ASN A 226 4.30 -3.57 2.77
CA ASN A 226 4.74 -2.37 2.10
C ASN A 226 3.72 -1.24 2.35
N SER A 227 4.19 -0.04 2.68
CA SER A 227 3.29 1.09 2.95
C SER A 227 2.49 1.47 1.69
N PRO A 228 1.17 1.61 1.79
CA PRO A 228 0.29 1.87 0.64
C PRO A 228 0.46 3.29 0.08
N ASP A 229 -0.13 3.52 -1.11
CA ASP A 229 -0.22 4.84 -1.76
C ASP A 229 -1.33 5.70 -1.15
N THR A 230 -1.30 5.86 0.17
CA THR A 230 -2.25 6.69 0.91
C THR A 230 -1.55 7.34 2.10
N GLU A 231 -1.80 8.63 2.32
CA GLU A 231 -1.13 9.37 3.41
C GLU A 231 -1.56 8.90 4.81
N LYS A 232 -2.79 8.40 4.95
CA LYS A 232 -3.33 7.84 6.19
C LYS A 232 -3.96 6.49 5.87
N PHE A 233 -3.64 5.48 6.66
CA PHE A 233 -4.20 4.15 6.49
C PHE A 233 -4.30 3.43 7.84
N SER A 234 -5.19 2.45 7.90
CA SER A 234 -5.28 1.50 9.00
C SER A 234 -4.74 0.14 8.56
N LEU A 235 -3.83 -0.41 9.35
CA LEU A 235 -3.52 -1.82 9.33
C LEU A 235 -4.60 -2.54 10.13
N ASP A 236 -5.59 -3.09 9.44
CA ASP A 236 -6.66 -3.87 10.04
C ASP A 236 -6.36 -5.36 9.84
N LEU A 237 -6.21 -6.07 10.95
CA LEU A 237 -6.01 -7.51 11.00
C LEU A 237 -7.26 -8.16 11.58
N LEU A 238 -7.77 -9.18 10.90
CA LEU A 238 -8.87 -10.00 11.36
C LEU A 238 -8.42 -11.45 11.47
N PHE A 239 -8.34 -11.94 12.69
CA PHE A 239 -7.94 -13.30 13.01
C PHE A 239 -9.18 -14.17 13.18
N TYR A 240 -9.20 -15.31 12.52
CA TYR A 240 -10.08 -16.43 12.81
C TYR A 240 -9.26 -17.48 13.55
N TYR A 241 -9.86 -18.12 14.54
CA TYR A 241 -9.23 -19.24 15.24
C TYR A 241 -10.28 -20.21 15.78
N GLU A 242 -9.86 -21.45 15.98
CA GLU A 242 -10.67 -22.49 16.61
C GLU A 242 -10.23 -22.72 18.07
N SER A 243 -11.21 -22.92 18.94
CA SER A 243 -10.98 -23.59 20.22
C SER A 243 -10.86 -25.09 19.97
N GLN A 244 -9.96 -25.77 20.67
CA GLN A 244 -9.80 -27.23 20.53
C GLN A 244 -10.93 -28.05 21.19
N ILE A 245 -11.98 -27.42 21.71
CA ILE A 245 -13.15 -28.12 22.22
C ILE A 245 -14.06 -28.49 21.05
N GLU A 246 -14.20 -29.79 20.79
CA GLU A 246 -15.15 -30.37 19.81
C GLU A 246 -16.60 -30.16 20.26
N THR A 247 -17.12 -28.94 20.11
CA THR A 247 -18.58 -28.73 20.15
C THR A 247 -19.14 -28.97 18.75
N LYS A 248 -20.25 -29.72 18.66
CA LYS A 248 -20.94 -30.10 17.40
C LYS A 248 -21.43 -28.90 16.55
N LYS A 249 -21.24 -27.67 17.03
CA LYS A 249 -21.58 -26.43 16.35
C LYS A 249 -20.38 -25.48 16.49
N GLN A 250 -19.42 -25.57 15.57
CA GLN A 250 -18.27 -24.65 15.58
C GLN A 250 -18.73 -23.23 15.26
N GLU A 251 -19.06 -22.46 16.28
CA GLU A 251 -19.13 -21.00 16.18
C GLU A 251 -17.68 -20.49 16.01
N TYR A 252 -17.44 -19.82 14.89
CA TYR A 252 -16.12 -19.30 14.56
C TYR A 252 -15.81 -18.13 15.47
N LYS A 253 -14.55 -18.00 15.90
CA LYS A 253 -14.13 -16.87 16.72
C LYS A 253 -13.29 -15.91 15.92
N LEU A 254 -13.53 -14.63 16.17
CA LEU A 254 -12.85 -13.54 15.51
C LEU A 254 -12.16 -12.66 16.54
N CYS A 255 -10.93 -12.27 16.24
CA CYS A 255 -10.23 -11.20 16.95
C CYS A 255 -9.83 -10.14 15.93
N ARG A 256 -10.19 -8.88 16.19
CA ARG A 256 -9.84 -7.74 15.33
C ARG A 256 -8.79 -6.90 16.02
N ALA A 257 -7.73 -6.57 15.30
CA ALA A 257 -6.69 -5.67 15.73
C ALA A 257 -6.47 -4.61 14.65
N SER A 258 -6.45 -3.35 15.04
CA SER A 258 -6.31 -2.23 14.12
C SER A 258 -5.20 -1.30 14.59
N TRP A 259 -4.35 -0.84 13.68
CA TRP A 259 -3.32 0.15 13.95
C TRP A 259 -3.35 1.25 12.90
N PHE A 260 -3.49 2.50 13.34
CA PHE A 260 -3.49 3.67 12.46
C PHE A 260 -2.08 4.19 12.22
N MET A 261 -1.76 4.45 10.96
CA MET A 261 -0.44 4.90 10.51
C MET A 261 -0.58 6.03 9.49
N THR A 262 0.51 6.77 9.31
CA THR A 262 0.64 7.78 8.26
C THR A 262 1.85 7.51 7.39
N ALA A 263 1.74 7.76 6.08
CA ALA A 263 2.82 7.58 5.12
C ALA A 263 3.09 8.88 4.36
N LYS A 264 4.36 9.29 4.27
CA LYS A 264 4.78 10.46 3.46
C LYS A 264 5.27 10.02 2.08
N PRO A 265 5.00 10.77 0.99
CA PRO A 265 5.57 10.50 -0.32
C PRO A 265 7.11 10.53 -0.29
N CYS A 266 7.75 9.58 -0.98
CA CYS A 266 9.20 9.45 -1.03
C CYS A 266 9.72 9.35 -2.46
N VAL A 267 9.30 8.31 -3.19
CA VAL A 267 9.75 8.06 -4.56
C VAL A 267 8.52 7.93 -5.47
N ARG A 268 8.69 8.23 -6.75
CA ARG A 268 7.76 7.84 -7.82
C ARG A 268 8.49 7.06 -8.89
N LEU A 269 8.00 5.87 -9.19
CA LEU A 269 8.48 5.02 -10.26
C LEU A 269 7.54 5.15 -11.46
N SER A 270 8.07 5.53 -12.61
CA SER A 270 7.37 5.50 -13.90
C SER A 270 8.12 4.58 -14.85
N ALA A 271 7.43 3.71 -15.58
CA ALA A 271 8.08 2.88 -16.59
C ALA A 271 7.20 2.62 -17.81
N SER A 272 7.84 2.29 -18.92
CA SER A 272 7.21 1.83 -20.16
C SER A 272 8.08 0.77 -20.84
N ALA A 273 7.45 -0.28 -21.36
CA ALA A 273 8.14 -1.31 -22.15
C ALA A 273 8.02 -1.00 -23.64
N LEU A 274 9.14 -1.05 -24.36
CA LEU A 274 9.21 -0.91 -25.81
C LEU A 274 9.94 -2.11 -26.41
N LEU A 275 9.56 -2.52 -27.61
CA LEU A 275 10.36 -3.47 -28.38
C LEU A 275 11.72 -2.85 -28.72
N ALA A 276 12.79 -3.65 -28.64
CA ALA A 276 14.11 -3.19 -29.05
C ALA A 276 14.23 -3.08 -30.57
N ASN A 277 13.56 -3.96 -31.30
CA ASN A 277 13.30 -3.90 -32.74
C ASN A 277 12.10 -4.80 -33.10
N GLN A 278 11.65 -4.76 -34.36
CA GLN A 278 10.40 -5.39 -34.82
C GLN A 278 10.36 -6.92 -34.71
N ASN A 279 11.50 -7.61 -34.75
CA ASN A 279 11.65 -9.06 -34.63
C ASN A 279 12.49 -9.50 -33.42
N SER A 280 12.81 -8.60 -32.48
CA SER A 280 13.69 -8.91 -31.34
C SER A 280 12.94 -9.59 -30.22
N GLU A 281 13.59 -10.60 -29.66
CA GLU A 281 13.29 -11.17 -28.34
C GLU A 281 13.84 -10.26 -27.22
N THR A 282 13.77 -8.94 -27.38
CA THR A 282 14.40 -7.99 -26.47
C THR A 282 13.51 -6.77 -26.26
N LEU A 283 13.33 -6.39 -25.00
CA LEU A 283 12.59 -5.22 -24.57
C LEU A 283 13.54 -4.15 -24.06
N ASN A 284 13.21 -2.90 -24.38
CA ASN A 284 13.73 -1.69 -23.77
C ASN A 284 12.74 -1.23 -22.71
N LEU A 285 13.17 -1.20 -21.46
CA LEU A 285 12.38 -0.66 -20.36
C LEU A 285 12.89 0.74 -20.06
N LYS A 286 12.13 1.74 -20.49
CA LYS A 286 12.36 3.13 -20.11
C LYS A 286 11.78 3.31 -18.71
N THR A 287 12.63 3.65 -17.76
CA THR A 287 12.29 3.73 -16.33
C THR A 287 12.72 5.09 -15.80
N ILE A 288 11.87 5.73 -15.02
CA ILE A 288 12.10 7.05 -14.42
C ILE A 288 11.81 6.91 -12.94
N VAL A 289 12.77 7.31 -12.11
CA VAL A 289 12.62 7.33 -10.65
C VAL A 289 12.74 8.76 -10.18
N HIS A 290 11.66 9.31 -9.64
CA HIS A 290 11.60 10.70 -9.20
C HIS A 290 11.56 10.78 -7.67
N ASN A 291 12.41 11.59 -7.07
CA ASN A 291 12.42 11.85 -5.64
C ASN A 291 11.33 12.87 -5.29
N LEU A 292 10.28 12.41 -4.61
CA LEU A 292 9.16 13.22 -4.14
C LEU A 292 9.36 13.78 -2.72
N TYR A 293 10.41 13.37 -2.01
CA TYR A 293 10.58 13.73 -0.62
C TYR A 293 10.84 15.23 -0.45
N LYS A 294 10.05 15.89 0.40
CA LYS A 294 10.10 17.35 0.62
C LYS A 294 10.65 17.78 1.99
N GLY A 295 11.04 16.84 2.85
CA GLY A 295 11.55 17.16 4.19
C GLY A 295 13.04 17.50 4.19
N ASN A 296 13.46 18.29 5.18
CA ASN A 296 14.87 18.60 5.44
C ASN A 296 15.58 17.51 6.27
N GLU A 297 14.83 16.50 6.72
CA GLU A 297 15.30 15.41 7.59
C GLU A 297 16.02 14.29 6.82
N VAL A 298 15.89 14.27 5.49
CA VAL A 298 16.50 13.26 4.62
C VAL A 298 17.78 13.81 4.02
N GLU A 299 18.87 13.06 4.21
CA GLU A 299 20.15 13.42 3.60
C GLU A 299 20.14 13.14 2.10
N GLN A 300 19.72 11.95 1.66
CA GLN A 300 19.68 11.52 0.24
C GLN A 300 18.82 10.27 0.03
N VAL A 301 18.18 10.16 -1.14
CA VAL A 301 17.51 8.91 -1.59
C VAL A 301 18.49 8.12 -2.43
N LYS A 302 18.68 6.83 -2.13
CA LYS A 302 19.60 5.96 -2.83
C LYS A 302 18.90 4.84 -3.58
N LEU A 303 19.24 4.63 -4.84
CA LEU A 303 18.76 3.47 -5.60
C LEU A 303 19.69 2.29 -5.38
N LYS A 304 19.14 1.17 -4.89
CA LYS A 304 19.91 -0.02 -4.53
C LYS A 304 19.82 -1.10 -5.60
N GLN A 305 18.60 -1.49 -5.96
CA GLN A 305 18.38 -2.62 -6.85
C GLN A 305 17.16 -2.39 -7.75
N VAL A 306 17.19 -3.00 -8.93
CA VAL A 306 16.02 -3.15 -9.79
C VAL A 306 15.71 -4.64 -9.97
N PHE A 307 14.43 -4.98 -9.87
CA PHE A 307 13.89 -6.31 -10.04
C PHE A 307 12.93 -6.35 -11.21
N LEU A 308 12.95 -7.45 -11.95
CA LEU A 308 11.98 -7.76 -12.98
C LEU A 308 11.45 -9.17 -12.71
N CYS A 309 10.16 -9.25 -12.40
CA CYS A 309 9.44 -10.51 -12.28
C CYS A 309 8.63 -10.75 -13.54
N SER A 310 8.92 -11.86 -14.21
CA SER A 310 8.27 -12.22 -15.46
C SER A 310 8.42 -13.72 -15.73
N PRO A 311 7.44 -14.36 -16.38
CA PRO A 311 7.53 -15.75 -16.78
C PRO A 311 8.46 -15.94 -17.98
N GLU A 312 8.63 -14.90 -18.81
CA GLU A 312 9.28 -15.00 -20.12
C GLU A 312 10.42 -13.98 -20.33
N TRP A 313 10.62 -13.04 -19.42
CA TRP A 313 11.59 -11.95 -19.59
C TRP A 313 12.58 -11.89 -18.44
N THR A 314 13.86 -11.75 -18.76
CA THR A 314 14.93 -11.57 -17.77
C THR A 314 15.73 -10.32 -18.07
N LEU A 315 16.08 -9.57 -17.02
CA LEU A 315 16.95 -8.40 -17.14
C LEU A 315 18.33 -8.82 -17.66
N SER A 316 18.77 -8.13 -18.70
CA SER A 316 20.15 -8.17 -19.14
C SER A 316 21.02 -7.28 -18.24
N LYS A 317 22.34 -7.51 -18.22
CA LYS A 317 23.29 -6.68 -17.45
C LYS A 317 23.45 -5.24 -18.02
N LYS A 318 22.75 -4.90 -19.09
CA LYS A 318 22.87 -3.60 -19.78
C LYS A 318 21.92 -2.59 -19.13
N VAL A 319 22.50 -1.66 -18.37
CA VAL A 319 21.84 -0.50 -17.77
C VAL A 319 22.50 0.77 -18.28
N TYR A 320 21.70 1.78 -18.59
CA TYR A 320 22.19 3.12 -18.95
C TYR A 320 21.46 4.21 -18.16
N PRO A 321 22.15 5.30 -17.77
CA PRO A 321 23.57 5.58 -17.98
C PRO A 321 24.52 4.64 -17.21
N GLN A 322 25.75 4.46 -17.71
CA GLN A 322 26.80 3.75 -16.97
C GLN A 322 27.48 4.75 -16.03
N GLY A 323 27.32 4.62 -14.70
CA GLY A 323 27.84 5.57 -13.71
C GLY A 323 27.20 5.44 -12.32
N SER A 324 27.44 6.40 -11.42
CA SER A 324 26.85 6.42 -10.07
C SER A 324 25.36 6.79 -10.12
N ILE A 325 24.51 5.82 -10.47
CA ILE A 325 23.04 5.92 -10.37
C ILE A 325 22.59 5.84 -8.88
N LYS A 326 23.44 6.29 -7.96
CA LYS A 326 23.35 5.91 -6.55
C LYS A 326 22.52 6.88 -5.76
N ASP A 327 22.66 8.18 -5.99
CA ASP A 327 22.12 9.21 -5.12
C ASP A 327 21.18 10.14 -5.92
N LEU A 328 19.97 10.32 -5.39
CA LEU A 328 18.93 11.21 -5.88
C LEU A 328 18.75 12.31 -4.85
N ASP A 329 19.17 13.53 -5.19
CA ASP A 329 18.87 14.68 -4.33
C ASP A 329 17.38 15.04 -4.42
N GLN A 330 16.96 16.01 -3.62
CA GLN A 330 15.58 16.45 -3.52
C GLN A 330 15.01 16.87 -4.89
N GLN A 331 13.81 16.40 -5.22
CA GLN A 331 13.11 16.68 -6.48
C GLN A 331 13.84 16.22 -7.76
N GLN A 332 14.90 15.43 -7.64
CA GLN A 332 15.60 14.93 -8.81
C GLN A 332 14.92 13.71 -9.44
N SER A 333 15.12 13.54 -10.75
CA SER A 333 14.71 12.35 -11.50
C SER A 333 15.93 11.60 -12.01
N CYS A 334 15.95 10.29 -11.81
CA CYS A 334 16.87 9.38 -12.45
C CYS A 334 16.19 8.72 -13.65
N HIS A 335 16.79 8.82 -14.83
CA HIS A 335 16.33 8.16 -16.04
C HIS A 335 17.19 6.93 -16.32
N LEU A 336 16.54 5.77 -16.31
CA LEU A 336 17.14 4.46 -16.49
C LEU A 336 16.64 3.83 -17.78
N PHE A 337 17.57 3.33 -18.59
CA PHE A 337 17.27 2.40 -19.66
C PHE A 337 17.76 1.01 -19.29
N LEU A 338 16.81 0.11 -19.09
CA LEU A 338 17.07 -1.29 -18.83
C LEU A 338 16.74 -2.09 -20.10
N GLN A 339 17.45 -3.19 -20.30
CA GLN A 339 17.14 -4.11 -21.38
C GLN A 339 16.76 -5.47 -20.80
N ALA A 340 15.65 -6.03 -21.24
CA ALA A 340 15.22 -7.39 -20.89
C ALA A 340 15.26 -8.29 -22.13
N CYS A 341 15.71 -9.52 -21.97
CA CYS A 341 15.75 -10.52 -23.04
C CYS A 341 14.75 -11.63 -22.73
N ARG A 342 14.20 -12.25 -23.77
CA ARG A 342 13.31 -13.40 -23.59
C ARG A 342 14.08 -14.57 -22.98
N THR A 343 13.42 -15.34 -22.12
CA THR A 343 13.96 -16.52 -21.48
C THR A 343 12.88 -17.57 -21.27
N ASN A 344 13.29 -18.84 -21.24
CA ASN A 344 12.41 -19.96 -20.89
C ASN A 344 12.40 -20.24 -19.39
N LYS A 345 13.16 -19.46 -18.60
CA LYS A 345 13.22 -19.59 -17.14
C LYS A 345 12.33 -18.52 -16.52
N SER A 346 11.22 -18.94 -15.92
CA SER A 346 10.39 -18.05 -15.12
C SER A 346 11.12 -17.70 -13.82
N GLY A 347 11.00 -16.45 -13.38
CA GLY A 347 11.60 -16.04 -12.11
C GLY A 347 11.75 -14.54 -11.93
N ILE A 348 12.51 -14.18 -10.91
CA ILE A 348 12.91 -12.81 -10.64
C ILE A 348 14.34 -12.63 -11.13
N SER A 349 14.54 -11.65 -12.01
CA SER A 349 15.86 -11.18 -12.41
C SER A 349 16.14 -9.84 -11.73
N LYS A 350 17.40 -9.59 -11.37
CA LYS A 350 17.78 -8.39 -10.62
C LYS A 350 19.11 -7.82 -11.08
N ILE A 351 19.23 -6.50 -10.95
CA ILE A 351 20.48 -5.77 -11.16
C ILE A 351 20.71 -4.90 -9.93
N ASN A 352 21.92 -4.97 -9.37
CA ASN A 352 22.34 -4.11 -8.27
C ASN A 352 23.01 -2.86 -8.85
N PHE A 353 22.67 -1.70 -8.30
CA PHE A 353 23.33 -0.43 -8.64
C PHE A 353 24.56 -0.19 -7.75
N ASP A 354 24.67 -0.93 -6.64
CA ASP A 354 25.78 -0.92 -5.72
C ASP A 354 26.36 -2.33 -5.45
N ASN A 355 27.58 -2.35 -4.91
CA ASN A 355 28.28 -3.58 -4.56
C ASN A 355 27.92 -4.06 -3.14
N GLU A 356 27.10 -3.30 -2.41
CA GLU A 356 26.66 -3.67 -1.06
C GLU A 356 25.53 -4.68 -1.15
N GLN A 357 25.66 -5.80 -0.42
CA GLN A 357 24.58 -6.77 -0.33
C GLN A 357 23.53 -6.27 0.67
N PHE A 358 22.29 -6.15 0.22
CA PHE A 358 21.18 -5.81 1.10
C PHE A 358 20.83 -7.00 2.02
N PRO A 359 20.84 -6.84 3.36
CA PRO A 359 20.66 -7.95 4.31
C PRO A 359 19.28 -8.61 4.27
N HIS A 360 18.27 -8.01 3.61
CA HIS A 360 16.90 -8.53 3.49
C HIS A 360 16.45 -8.79 2.05
N ASN A 361 17.36 -9.28 1.19
CA ASN A 361 17.07 -9.57 -0.21
C ASN A 361 15.92 -10.57 -0.42
N ASP A 362 15.83 -11.61 0.44
CA ASP A 362 14.72 -12.60 0.40
C ASP A 362 13.34 -11.95 0.62
N MET A 363 13.28 -10.97 1.52
CA MET A 363 12.06 -10.22 1.79
C MET A 363 11.62 -9.39 0.57
N CYS A 364 12.57 -8.75 -0.12
CA CYS A 364 12.31 -7.97 -1.33
C CYS A 364 11.76 -8.86 -2.45
N GLU A 365 12.34 -10.04 -2.65
CA GLU A 365 11.85 -11.03 -3.62
C GLU A 365 10.45 -11.55 -3.27
N LYS A 366 10.15 -11.73 -1.98
CA LYS A 366 8.78 -12.02 -1.51
C LYS A 366 7.80 -10.91 -1.88
N PHE A 367 8.11 -9.65 -1.60
CA PHE A 367 7.25 -8.53 -2.00
C PHE A 367 7.04 -8.44 -3.52
N VAL A 368 8.08 -8.68 -4.32
CA VAL A 368 7.97 -8.70 -5.79
C VAL A 368 7.15 -9.89 -6.29
N SER A 369 7.28 -11.05 -5.65
CA SER A 369 6.57 -12.27 -6.06
C SER A 369 5.12 -12.35 -5.59
N ILE A 370 4.75 -11.66 -4.51
CA ILE A 370 3.37 -11.61 -4.00
C ILE A 370 2.44 -10.85 -4.96
N THR A 371 2.96 -9.90 -5.75
CA THR A 371 2.22 -9.09 -6.73
C THR A 371 1.71 -9.83 -7.98
N LYS A 372 1.26 -11.07 -7.84
CA LYS A 372 0.64 -11.88 -8.90
C LYS A 372 -0.72 -11.30 -9.35
N SER A 373 -0.68 -10.23 -10.13
CA SER A 373 -1.62 -9.98 -11.23
C SER A 373 -1.09 -10.58 -12.55
N LEU A 374 -0.08 -11.45 -12.50
CA LEU A 374 0.30 -12.23 -13.66
C LEU A 374 -0.82 -13.23 -13.97
N SER A 375 -1.36 -13.07 -15.18
CA SER A 375 -2.51 -13.78 -15.70
C SER A 375 -2.40 -15.30 -15.51
N LYS A 376 -3.50 -15.91 -15.04
CA LYS A 376 -3.63 -17.37 -14.95
C LYS A 376 -3.42 -17.98 -16.34
N GLU A 377 -2.58 -19.01 -16.39
CA GLU A 377 -2.61 -20.11 -17.35
C GLU A 377 -3.27 -19.80 -18.71
N ILE A 378 -2.61 -18.99 -19.54
CA ILE A 378 -2.77 -19.18 -20.97
C ILE A 378 -1.52 -19.92 -21.42
N LYS A 379 -1.66 -21.19 -21.82
CA LYS A 379 -0.63 -21.87 -22.61
C LYS A 379 -0.48 -21.05 -23.89
N MET A 380 0.46 -20.11 -23.90
CA MET A 380 0.78 -19.32 -25.07
C MET A 380 1.30 -20.27 -26.16
N PRO A 381 0.87 -20.08 -27.42
CA PRO A 381 1.28 -20.94 -28.53
C PRO A 381 2.81 -20.88 -28.71
N LYS A 382 3.39 -21.96 -29.23
CA LYS A 382 4.82 -22.02 -29.58
C LYS A 382 5.14 -20.87 -30.54
N PHE A 383 6.20 -20.13 -30.21
CA PHE A 383 6.68 -18.96 -30.94
C PHE A 383 6.86 -19.26 -32.43
N ASP A 384 6.10 -18.54 -33.26
CA ASP A 384 6.28 -18.53 -34.71
C ASP A 384 7.11 -17.31 -35.10
N ARG A 385 8.34 -17.55 -35.56
CA ARG A 385 9.28 -16.49 -36.01
C ARG A 385 8.71 -15.61 -37.13
N HIS A 386 7.63 -16.04 -37.79
CA HIS A 386 6.96 -15.28 -38.84
C HIS A 386 5.82 -14.36 -38.34
N LYS A 387 5.50 -14.34 -37.03
CA LYS A 387 4.41 -13.53 -36.43
C LYS A 387 4.83 -12.72 -35.20
N VAL A 388 6.11 -12.34 -35.09
CA VAL A 388 6.66 -11.65 -33.90
C VAL A 388 5.86 -10.40 -33.52
N GLN A 389 5.41 -9.61 -34.50
CA GLN A 389 4.56 -8.46 -34.26
C GLN A 389 3.20 -8.87 -33.67
N THR A 390 2.48 -9.83 -34.26
CA THR A 390 1.15 -10.26 -33.80
C THR A 390 1.15 -11.09 -32.51
N GLU A 391 2.26 -11.70 -32.12
CA GLU A 391 2.41 -12.52 -30.90
C GLU A 391 2.93 -11.70 -29.71
N VAL A 392 3.90 -10.78 -29.91
CA VAL A 392 4.39 -9.90 -28.84
C VAL A 392 3.42 -8.75 -28.54
N LEU A 393 2.60 -8.33 -29.52
CA LEU A 393 1.51 -7.36 -29.29
C LEU A 393 0.36 -7.90 -28.43
N LYS A 394 0.30 -9.21 -28.12
CA LYS A 394 -0.87 -9.81 -27.45
C LYS A 394 -0.95 -9.63 -25.95
N CYS A 395 0.14 -9.33 -25.25
CA CYS A 395 0.25 -8.75 -23.89
C CYS A 395 1.68 -9.01 -23.39
N ILE A 396 2.32 -7.99 -22.82
CA ILE A 396 3.49 -8.22 -21.95
C ILE A 396 2.93 -8.53 -20.57
N ASP A 397 3.55 -9.41 -19.79
CA ASP A 397 3.15 -9.62 -18.40
C ASP A 397 4.40 -9.65 -17.54
N LEU A 398 4.80 -8.46 -17.07
CA LEU A 398 5.97 -8.31 -16.21
C LEU A 398 5.75 -7.22 -15.16
N VAL A 399 6.37 -7.42 -14.00
CA VAL A 399 6.41 -6.46 -12.90
C VAL A 399 7.84 -5.94 -12.80
N LEU A 400 8.01 -4.62 -12.94
CA LEU A 400 9.27 -3.93 -12.71
C LEU A 400 9.21 -3.28 -11.32
N ALA A 401 10.21 -3.53 -10.48
CA ALA A 401 10.29 -2.95 -9.14
C ALA A 401 11.67 -2.35 -8.86
N ILE A 402 11.71 -1.28 -8.08
CA ILE A 402 12.94 -0.60 -7.64
C ILE A 402 12.98 -0.56 -6.12
N LEU A 403 14.08 -1.05 -5.56
CA LEU A 403 14.45 -0.91 -4.16
C LEU A 403 15.26 0.37 -3.98
N TRP A 404 14.79 1.20 -3.06
CA TRP A 404 15.45 2.42 -2.65
C TRP A 404 15.73 2.41 -1.14
N GLN A 405 16.69 3.22 -0.73
CA GLN A 405 17.09 3.42 0.65
C GLN A 405 17.19 4.91 0.94
N VAL A 406 16.75 5.34 2.11
CA VAL A 406 16.85 6.72 2.58
C VAL A 406 17.47 6.72 3.98
N ILE A 407 18.28 7.72 4.27
CA ILE A 407 18.80 7.97 5.62
C ILE A 407 18.10 9.21 6.15
N ILE A 408 17.33 9.05 7.23
CA ILE A 408 16.57 10.12 7.88
C ILE A 408 17.17 10.39 9.25
N LYS A 409 17.32 11.66 9.62
CA LYS A 409 17.56 12.06 11.01
C LYS A 409 16.23 12.15 11.74
N ASP A 410 16.04 11.30 12.74
CA ASP A 410 14.90 11.39 13.65
C ASP A 410 15.00 12.66 14.53
N HIS A 411 13.92 13.03 15.22
CA HIS A 411 13.87 14.16 16.16
C HIS A 411 14.91 14.04 17.30
N SER A 412 15.35 12.81 17.59
CA SER A 412 16.44 12.49 18.52
C SER A 412 17.85 12.68 17.93
N ASN A 413 17.95 13.18 16.69
CA ASN A 413 19.17 13.29 15.89
C ASN A 413 19.86 11.93 15.59
N GLN A 414 19.15 10.82 15.79
CA GLN A 414 19.60 9.49 15.39
C GLN A 414 19.31 9.24 13.92
N LEU A 415 20.28 8.63 13.21
CA LEU A 415 20.12 8.25 11.81
C LEU A 415 19.32 6.95 11.71
N ARG A 416 18.17 7.00 11.04
CA ARG A 416 17.34 5.85 10.69
C ARG A 416 17.50 5.54 9.22
N ILE A 417 17.89 4.30 8.90
CA ILE A 417 17.92 3.80 7.54
C ILE A 417 16.53 3.24 7.23
N ILE A 418 15.87 3.79 6.22
CA ILE A 418 14.56 3.36 5.74
C ILE A 418 14.74 2.77 4.35
N CYS A 419 14.14 1.61 4.10
CA CYS A 419 14.16 0.96 2.79
C CYS A 419 12.75 0.79 2.28
N GLY A 420 12.59 0.91 0.97
CA GLY A 420 11.29 0.74 0.36
C GLY A 420 11.36 0.23 -1.06
N ILE A 421 10.24 -0.33 -1.51
CA ILE A 421 10.09 -0.91 -2.84
C ILE A 421 8.91 -0.30 -3.56
N HIS A 422 9.18 0.19 -4.76
CA HIS A 422 8.15 0.68 -5.68
C HIS A 422 8.06 -0.23 -6.88
N ARG A 423 6.86 -0.42 -7.41
CA ARG A 423 6.65 -1.34 -8.52
C ARG A 423 5.58 -0.86 -9.47
N VAL A 424 5.70 -1.31 -10.71
CA VAL A 424 4.74 -1.06 -11.78
C VAL A 424 4.55 -2.32 -12.63
N SER A 425 3.31 -2.61 -13.01
CA SER A 425 2.97 -3.72 -13.90
C SER A 425 2.92 -3.23 -15.34
N LEU A 426 3.75 -3.80 -16.22
CA LEU A 426 3.80 -3.47 -17.65
C LEU A 426 3.02 -4.55 -18.40
N THR A 427 1.76 -4.24 -18.72
CA THR A 427 0.88 -5.18 -19.43
C THR A 427 0.81 -4.94 -20.94
N LYS A 428 1.20 -3.74 -21.37
CA LYS A 428 1.10 -3.28 -22.76
C LYS A 428 2.39 -2.60 -23.20
N LEU A 429 2.76 -2.81 -24.46
CA LEU A 429 3.85 -2.06 -25.10
C LEU A 429 3.49 -0.59 -25.23
N ASN A 430 4.51 0.26 -25.13
CA ASN A 430 4.47 1.72 -25.31
C ASN A 430 3.56 2.47 -24.33
N LEU A 431 2.90 1.78 -23.41
CA LEU A 431 2.13 2.41 -22.34
C LEU A 431 3.07 2.76 -21.19
N SER A 432 3.08 4.04 -20.79
CA SER A 432 3.74 4.47 -19.56
C SER A 432 2.78 4.31 -18.38
N VAL A 433 3.28 3.69 -17.32
CA VAL A 433 2.59 3.53 -16.03
C VAL A 433 3.45 4.14 -14.93
N ALA A 434 2.83 4.61 -13.86
CA ALA A 434 3.54 5.22 -12.74
C ALA A 434 2.91 4.84 -11.40
N TRP A 435 3.73 4.70 -10.37
CA TRP A 435 3.32 4.48 -8.99
C TRP A 435 4.33 5.12 -8.02
N PRO A 436 3.91 5.84 -6.97
CA PRO A 436 2.52 6.06 -6.55
C PRO A 436 1.79 7.06 -7.47
N GLU A 437 0.46 7.02 -7.47
CA GLU A 437 -0.38 7.89 -8.32
C GLU A 437 -0.49 9.31 -7.77
N LEU A 438 -0.30 9.51 -6.46
CA LEU A 438 -0.41 10.79 -5.76
C LEU A 438 0.52 11.90 -6.30
N GLY A 439 1.50 11.58 -7.15
CA GLY A 439 2.39 12.55 -7.80
C GLY A 439 1.81 13.27 -9.03
N CYS A 440 0.55 13.05 -9.42
CA CYS A 440 -0.11 13.91 -10.40
C CYS A 440 -0.51 15.24 -9.72
N LEU A 441 0.25 16.30 -9.98
CA LEU A 441 -0.24 17.69 -9.86
C LEU A 441 -1.33 18.02 -10.90
N ASP A 442 -1.91 17.01 -11.53
CA ASP A 442 -3.04 17.16 -12.41
C ASP A 442 -4.31 17.05 -11.57
N ALA A 443 -4.87 18.19 -11.22
CA ALA A 443 -6.26 18.32 -10.76
C ALA A 443 -7.31 17.81 -11.79
N SER A 444 -6.89 17.11 -12.85
CA SER A 444 -7.74 16.61 -13.93
C SER A 444 -8.17 15.14 -13.79
N LYS A 445 -7.77 14.41 -12.74
CA LYS A 445 -8.31 13.05 -12.48
C LYS A 445 -9.73 13.03 -11.90
N ASN A 446 -10.35 14.18 -11.64
CA ASN A 446 -11.78 14.32 -11.35
C ASN A 446 -12.63 14.77 -12.55
N ILE A 447 -12.16 14.60 -13.79
CA ILE A 447 -13.04 14.63 -14.96
C ILE A 447 -13.33 13.19 -15.35
N ALA A 448 -14.48 12.71 -14.88
CA ALA A 448 -15.21 11.59 -15.48
C ALA A 448 -15.11 11.66 -17.01
N LYS A 449 -14.96 10.50 -17.68
CA LYS A 449 -15.14 10.24 -19.13
C LYS A 449 -15.18 11.50 -20.00
N PRO A 450 -14.26 11.73 -20.96
CA PRO A 450 -14.29 12.93 -21.79
C PRO A 450 -15.71 13.12 -22.31
N ILE A 451 -16.38 14.17 -21.82
CA ILE A 451 -17.75 14.49 -22.21
C ILE A 451 -17.67 14.70 -23.71
N GLY A 452 -18.19 13.73 -24.45
CA GLY A 452 -18.28 13.83 -25.89
C GLY A 452 -18.98 15.13 -26.21
N ARG A 453 -18.31 16.02 -26.95
CA ARG A 453 -18.96 17.21 -27.49
C ARG A 453 -20.24 16.77 -28.17
N LEU A 454 -21.36 17.41 -27.83
CA LEU A 454 -22.66 17.17 -28.43
C LEU A 454 -22.50 17.30 -29.96
N LYS A 455 -22.62 16.18 -30.68
CA LYS A 455 -22.71 16.17 -32.15
C LYS A 455 -24.17 16.43 -32.50
N ILE A 456 -24.48 17.66 -32.89
CA ILE A 456 -25.86 18.08 -33.23
C ILE A 456 -26.21 17.80 -34.71
N PHE A 457 -25.23 17.45 -35.56
CA PHE A 457 -25.51 17.11 -36.96
C PHE A 457 -24.82 15.80 -37.37
N GLY A 458 -25.57 14.95 -38.08
CA GLY A 458 -25.20 13.58 -38.49
C GLY A 458 -24.11 13.53 -39.59
N PRO A 459 -23.75 12.32 -40.06
CA PRO A 459 -22.60 12.14 -40.95
C PRO A 459 -23.00 12.49 -42.38
N ASP A 460 -22.60 13.66 -42.87
CA ASP A 460 -22.66 13.95 -44.30
C ASP A 460 -21.62 13.10 -45.03
N ARG A 461 -22.14 12.16 -45.81
CA ARG A 461 -21.41 11.43 -46.84
C ARG A 461 -21.01 12.41 -47.95
N ASN A 462 -19.83 12.16 -48.54
CA ASN A 462 -19.31 12.67 -49.81
C ASN A 462 -18.37 13.89 -49.76
N ILE A 463 -17.12 13.69 -49.33
CA ILE A 463 -15.98 14.42 -49.90
C ILE A 463 -14.84 13.42 -50.11
N HIS A 464 -14.46 13.19 -51.37
CA HIS A 464 -13.31 12.36 -51.77
C HIS A 464 -11.98 13.10 -51.46
N PRO A 465 -10.92 12.41 -51.02
CA PRO A 465 -9.65 13.05 -50.69
C PRO A 465 -8.71 13.06 -51.90
N TYR A 466 -8.74 14.15 -52.67
CA TYR A 466 -7.61 14.57 -53.50
C TYR A 466 -7.55 16.08 -53.40
N ASP A 467 -6.77 16.57 -52.44
CA ASP A 467 -5.93 17.77 -52.56
C ASP A 467 -5.23 17.99 -51.22
N GLY A 468 -3.90 17.99 -51.24
CA GLY A 468 -3.01 17.92 -50.09
C GLY A 468 -3.01 19.16 -49.18
N THR A 469 -4.12 19.43 -48.52
CA THR A 469 -4.20 20.39 -47.40
C THR A 469 -4.65 19.66 -46.13
N PRO A 470 -3.87 19.70 -45.03
CA PRO A 470 -4.28 19.08 -43.77
C PRO A 470 -5.40 19.90 -43.12
N LEU A 471 -6.56 19.26 -42.92
CA LEU A 471 -7.68 19.81 -42.16
C LEU A 471 -7.33 19.88 -40.66
N PRO A 472 -7.69 20.96 -39.93
CA PRO A 472 -7.23 21.20 -38.57
C PRO A 472 -8.05 20.48 -37.48
N ASN A 473 -8.34 19.18 -37.66
CA ASN A 473 -9.07 18.38 -36.65
C ASN A 473 -8.57 16.93 -36.44
N ASP A 474 -7.39 16.56 -36.96
CA ASP A 474 -6.77 15.25 -36.72
C ASP A 474 -5.67 15.29 -35.64
N VAL A 475 -5.96 15.87 -34.47
CA VAL A 475 -5.00 15.86 -33.33
C VAL A 475 -5.16 14.60 -32.45
N THR A 476 -6.18 13.78 -32.69
CA THR A 476 -6.46 12.54 -31.94
C THR A 476 -6.41 11.26 -32.77
N GLY A 477 -5.95 11.35 -34.04
CA GLY A 477 -5.71 10.23 -34.95
C GLY A 477 -4.23 9.94 -35.23
N LEU A 478 -3.30 10.78 -34.74
CA LEU A 478 -1.87 10.50 -34.74
C LEU A 478 -1.45 9.69 -33.50
N LEU A 479 -2.16 8.58 -33.24
CA LEU A 479 -1.54 7.48 -32.51
C LEU A 479 -0.38 6.99 -33.38
N GLU A 480 0.82 7.46 -33.02
CA GLU A 480 2.14 7.07 -33.51
C GLU A 480 2.09 5.85 -34.43
N SER A 481 2.19 6.06 -35.74
CA SER A 481 2.50 4.93 -36.62
C SER A 481 3.85 4.36 -36.14
N PRO A 482 3.99 3.04 -35.98
CA PRO A 482 5.26 2.42 -35.58
C PRO A 482 6.41 2.68 -36.57
N MET A 483 6.13 3.35 -37.70
CA MET A 483 7.12 3.79 -38.69
C MET A 483 7.81 5.12 -38.35
N ASN A 484 7.31 5.94 -37.42
CA ASN A 484 7.90 7.27 -37.15
C ASN A 484 8.97 7.30 -36.04
N ARG A 485 9.19 6.19 -35.33
CA ARG A 485 10.10 6.13 -34.17
C ARG A 485 11.27 5.19 -34.38
N LEU A 486 12.37 5.74 -34.87
CA LEU A 486 13.63 5.04 -35.14
C LEU A 486 14.56 5.00 -33.92
N LEU A 487 14.40 5.95 -32.99
CA LEU A 487 15.23 6.10 -31.80
C LEU A 487 14.43 6.03 -30.49
N ASN A 488 15.09 5.47 -29.46
CA ASN A 488 14.80 5.77 -28.07
C ASN A 488 15.83 6.76 -27.53
N ILE A 489 15.33 7.82 -26.90
CA ILE A 489 16.12 8.95 -26.42
C ILE A 489 15.88 9.12 -24.92
N ALA A 490 16.94 9.27 -24.14
CA ALA A 490 16.87 9.80 -22.77
C ALA A 490 18.00 10.77 -22.49
N PHE A 491 17.78 11.58 -21.47
CA PHE A 491 18.70 12.57 -20.96
C PHE A 491 19.10 12.19 -19.55
N SER A 492 20.36 12.41 -19.22
CA SER A 492 20.89 12.35 -17.87
C SER A 492 21.64 13.65 -17.60
N HIS A 493 21.14 14.41 -16.63
CA HIS A 493 21.70 15.68 -16.18
C HIS A 493 21.29 15.91 -14.71
N PRO A 494 22.01 16.78 -13.97
CA PRO A 494 21.51 17.32 -12.70
C PRO A 494 20.20 18.05 -12.95
N SER A 495 19.15 17.75 -12.18
CA SER A 495 17.84 18.40 -12.35
C SER A 495 17.77 19.75 -11.66
N THR A 496 18.57 19.98 -10.61
CA THR A 496 18.75 21.30 -9.96
C THR A 496 20.23 21.62 -9.84
N VAL A 497 20.63 22.83 -10.20
CA VAL A 497 21.99 23.34 -10.06
C VAL A 497 21.97 24.66 -9.30
N LEU A 498 22.80 24.77 -8.26
CA LEU A 498 23.04 26.02 -7.56
C LEU A 498 24.13 26.81 -8.27
N HIS A 499 23.82 28.04 -8.67
CA HIS A 499 24.76 28.89 -9.40
C HIS A 499 24.54 30.36 -9.09
N SER A 500 25.61 31.06 -8.73
CA SER A 500 25.61 32.52 -8.52
C SER A 500 25.95 33.24 -9.82
N PHE A 501 24.95 33.90 -10.42
CA PHE A 501 25.15 34.73 -11.63
C PHE A 501 25.88 36.05 -11.34
N THR A 502 26.05 36.38 -10.06
CA THR A 502 26.88 37.51 -9.64
C THR A 502 28.35 37.18 -9.83
N ASP A 503 28.76 35.97 -9.44
CA ASP A 503 30.17 35.55 -9.43
C ASP A 503 30.62 34.98 -10.79
N LYS A 504 29.76 34.17 -11.43
CA LYS A 504 30.00 33.62 -12.76
C LYS A 504 28.78 33.91 -13.63
N LYS A 505 28.95 34.72 -14.68
CA LYS A 505 27.84 35.18 -15.54
C LYS A 505 27.12 34.07 -16.32
N MET A 506 27.69 32.87 -16.39
CA MET A 506 27.13 31.74 -17.11
C MET A 506 27.32 30.45 -16.29
N CYS A 507 26.27 29.64 -16.23
CA CYS A 507 26.29 28.29 -15.68
C CYS A 507 26.39 27.29 -16.83
N ILE A 508 27.28 26.31 -16.74
CA ILE A 508 27.47 25.28 -17.76
C ILE A 508 27.22 23.92 -17.09
N VAL A 509 26.24 23.19 -17.59
CA VAL A 509 25.77 21.92 -17.03
C VAL A 509 26.00 20.81 -18.05
N PRO A 510 26.77 19.75 -17.72
CA PRO A 510 26.93 18.60 -18.62
C PRO A 510 25.64 17.79 -18.71
N VAL A 511 25.32 17.36 -19.93
CA VAL A 511 24.11 16.61 -20.26
C VAL A 511 24.47 15.42 -21.14
N LEU A 512 24.20 14.23 -20.64
CA LEU A 512 24.38 12.99 -21.38
C LEU A 512 23.09 12.62 -22.11
N ILE A 513 23.14 12.61 -23.43
CA ILE A 513 22.06 12.14 -24.30
C ILE A 513 22.35 10.70 -24.67
N ILE A 514 21.42 9.81 -24.38
CA ILE A 514 21.51 8.37 -24.66
C ILE A 514 20.56 8.05 -25.80
N LEU A 515 21.12 7.57 -26.91
CA LEU A 515 20.41 7.20 -28.13
C LEU A 515 20.49 5.71 -28.32
N LYS A 516 19.34 5.06 -28.55
CA LYS A 516 19.28 3.63 -28.87
C LYS A 516 18.55 3.42 -30.18
N ASN A 517 19.20 2.72 -31.11
CA ASN A 517 18.57 2.29 -32.35
C ASN A 517 17.47 1.26 -32.03
N CYS A 518 16.26 1.54 -32.50
CA CYS A 518 15.07 0.72 -32.29
C CYS A 518 14.63 -0.08 -33.53
N VAL A 519 15.43 -0.10 -34.60
CA VAL A 519 15.11 -0.78 -35.87
C VAL A 519 16.19 -1.77 -36.29
N GLU A 520 15.84 -2.64 -37.24
CA GLU A 520 16.67 -3.78 -37.69
C GLU A 520 17.68 -3.45 -38.78
N HIS A 521 17.82 -2.18 -39.10
CA HIS A 521 18.83 -1.70 -40.02
C HIS A 521 19.62 -0.59 -39.33
N THR A 522 20.83 -0.34 -39.84
CA THR A 522 21.59 0.83 -39.44
C THR A 522 20.77 2.07 -39.73
N ILE A 523 20.75 3.02 -38.80
CA ILE A 523 20.13 4.33 -39.01
C ILE A 523 21.20 5.39 -39.03
N GLU A 524 20.95 6.44 -39.79
CA GLU A 524 21.77 7.64 -39.76
C GLU A 524 21.09 8.66 -38.84
N VAL A 525 21.84 9.17 -37.86
CA VAL A 525 21.35 10.09 -36.84
C VAL A 525 22.05 11.44 -36.98
N LYS A 526 21.26 12.50 -36.94
CA LYS A 526 21.72 13.89 -36.97
C LYS A 526 21.17 14.64 -35.77
N ILE A 527 22.00 15.47 -35.14
CA ILE A 527 21.61 16.26 -33.98
C ILE A 527 21.85 17.72 -34.32
N ASP A 528 20.79 18.51 -34.27
CA ASP A 528 20.83 19.93 -34.59
C ASP A 528 20.48 20.71 -33.32
N THR A 529 21.40 21.58 -32.89
CA THR A 529 21.24 22.42 -31.68
C THR A 529 20.89 23.87 -32.00
N ASN A 530 20.61 24.17 -33.27
CA ASN A 530 20.39 25.52 -33.77
C ASN A 530 19.13 25.56 -34.62
N THR A 531 17.97 25.64 -33.97
CA THR A 531 16.67 25.65 -34.66
C THR A 531 16.02 27.03 -34.54
N ALA A 532 16.01 27.75 -35.66
CA ALA A 532 15.40 29.07 -35.85
C ALA A 532 13.85 29.02 -35.93
N SER A 533 13.23 27.95 -35.45
CA SER A 533 11.81 27.64 -35.66
C SER A 533 11.13 27.29 -34.33
N TYR A 534 11.04 28.27 -33.43
CA TYR A 534 10.08 28.22 -32.32
C TYR A 534 9.15 29.41 -32.40
N SER A 535 7.84 29.13 -32.33
CA SER A 535 6.78 30.11 -32.19
C SER A 535 6.88 30.80 -30.82
N LYS A 536 6.57 32.11 -30.79
CA LYS A 536 6.82 33.09 -29.72
C LYS A 536 6.03 32.86 -28.40
N SER A 537 5.79 31.64 -27.91
CA SER A 537 4.91 31.42 -26.75
C SER A 537 5.52 30.81 -25.49
N ASP A 538 6.75 30.29 -25.51
CA ASP A 538 7.37 29.73 -24.30
C ASP A 538 8.31 30.74 -23.63
N ILE A 539 7.81 31.33 -22.53
CA ILE A 539 8.45 32.37 -21.72
C ILE A 539 9.66 31.74 -20.99
N ASN A 540 10.89 32.19 -21.33
CA ASN A 540 12.21 31.99 -20.66
C ASN A 540 13.34 31.30 -21.48
N ASP A 541 13.13 30.93 -22.74
CA ASP A 541 14.18 30.25 -23.54
C ASP A 541 15.29 31.18 -24.09
N GLU A 542 15.25 32.48 -23.84
CA GLU A 542 16.27 33.44 -24.32
C GLU A 542 17.63 33.25 -23.65
N HIS A 543 17.66 32.79 -22.40
CA HIS A 543 18.90 32.63 -21.63
C HIS A 543 19.51 31.22 -21.69
N PHE A 544 19.03 30.35 -22.59
CA PHE A 544 19.48 28.97 -22.73
C PHE A 544 20.11 28.71 -24.10
N CYS A 545 21.26 28.03 -24.13
CA CYS A 545 21.86 27.49 -25.35
C CYS A 545 22.60 26.17 -25.11
N TRP A 546 22.76 25.40 -26.19
CA TRP A 546 23.58 24.19 -26.20
C TRP A 546 25.01 24.51 -26.63
N ILE A 547 25.98 24.05 -25.87
CA ILE A 547 27.42 24.14 -26.14
C ILE A 547 27.98 22.72 -26.27
N GLY A 548 28.94 22.51 -27.17
CA GLY A 548 29.58 21.20 -27.39
C GLY A 548 29.67 20.86 -28.88
N VAL A 549 29.38 19.60 -29.24
CA VAL A 549 29.37 19.16 -30.64
C VAL A 549 28.16 19.75 -31.35
N ILE A 550 28.34 20.94 -31.93
CA ILE A 550 27.32 21.67 -32.69
C ILE A 550 27.36 21.16 -34.14
N ASN A 551 26.21 20.70 -34.66
CA ASN A 551 26.05 20.15 -36.00
C ASN A 551 27.04 19.01 -36.35
N PRO A 552 27.10 17.92 -35.55
CA PRO A 552 27.85 16.74 -35.96
C PRO A 552 27.39 16.30 -37.35
N LYS A 553 28.36 15.90 -38.19
CA LYS A 553 28.04 15.14 -39.40
C LYS A 553 27.14 13.97 -38.97
N PRO A 554 26.10 13.65 -39.75
CA PRO A 554 25.26 12.51 -39.42
C PRO A 554 26.13 11.28 -39.20
N PHE A 555 25.85 10.54 -38.13
CA PHE A 555 26.62 9.34 -37.77
C PHE A 555 25.73 8.11 -37.92
N LEU A 556 26.36 6.99 -38.24
CA LEU A 556 25.68 5.71 -38.35
C LEU A 556 25.54 5.08 -36.97
N LEU A 557 24.31 4.71 -36.61
CA LEU A 557 23.99 3.97 -35.42
C LEU A 557 23.57 2.55 -35.81
N PRO A 558 24.45 1.53 -35.64
CA PRO A 558 24.14 0.17 -36.04
C PRO A 558 22.96 -0.44 -35.27
N VAL A 559 22.45 -1.55 -35.80
CA VAL A 559 21.31 -2.28 -35.24
C VAL A 559 21.51 -2.59 -33.76
N SER A 560 20.49 -2.30 -32.94
CA SER A 560 20.47 -2.60 -31.49
C SER A 560 21.62 -1.97 -30.67
N THR A 561 22.35 -1.00 -31.24
CA THR A 561 23.43 -0.30 -30.52
C THR A 561 22.90 0.87 -29.70
N THR A 562 23.62 1.19 -28.64
CA THR A 562 23.40 2.38 -27.81
C THR A 562 24.59 3.30 -27.98
N HIS A 563 24.33 4.57 -28.20
CA HIS A 563 25.35 5.60 -28.36
C HIS A 563 25.05 6.73 -27.38
N SER A 564 26.08 7.20 -26.68
CA SER A 564 25.95 8.26 -25.69
C SER A 564 26.72 9.48 -26.16
N ILE A 565 26.09 10.65 -26.08
CA ILE A 565 26.63 11.93 -26.52
C ILE A 565 26.61 12.87 -25.34
N CYS A 566 27.74 13.53 -25.08
CA CYS A 566 27.82 14.55 -24.05
C CYS A 566 27.70 15.94 -24.71
N LEU A 567 26.63 16.67 -24.36
CA LEU A 567 26.45 18.09 -24.66
C LEU A 567 26.47 18.89 -23.37
N TYR A 568 26.59 20.21 -23.46
CA TYR A 568 26.54 21.11 -22.32
C TYR A 568 25.39 22.09 -22.48
N ALA A 569 24.52 22.19 -21.49
CA ALA A 569 23.54 23.25 -21.41
C ALA A 569 24.19 24.47 -20.76
N ALA A 570 24.19 25.59 -21.46
CA ALA A 570 24.65 26.86 -20.94
C ALA A 570 23.46 27.78 -20.68
N VAL A 571 23.43 28.34 -19.48
CA VAL A 571 22.34 29.17 -19.00
C VAL A 571 22.90 30.45 -18.37
N ALA A 572 22.24 31.57 -18.67
CA ALA A 572 22.66 32.91 -18.24
C ALA A 572 21.77 33.52 -17.15
N SER A 573 20.72 32.82 -16.72
CA SER A 573 19.83 33.27 -15.64
C SER A 573 19.33 32.11 -14.79
N GLN A 574 18.84 32.42 -13.59
CA GLN A 574 18.06 31.48 -12.80
C GLN A 574 16.73 31.18 -13.49
N GLY A 575 16.16 30.00 -13.25
CA GLY A 575 14.91 29.59 -13.89
C GLY A 575 14.79 28.09 -14.12
N CYS A 576 13.73 27.71 -14.83
CA CYS A 576 13.46 26.33 -15.24
C CYS A 576 13.52 26.25 -16.77
N PHE A 577 14.42 25.41 -17.29
CA PHE A 577 14.71 25.30 -18.73
C PHE A 577 14.37 23.90 -19.22
N LYS A 578 13.74 23.78 -20.38
CA LYS A 578 13.48 22.48 -21.02
C LYS A 578 14.71 22.06 -21.79
N MET A 579 15.24 20.87 -21.50
CA MET A 579 16.38 20.32 -22.26
C MET A 579 16.00 19.93 -23.70
N THR A 580 14.71 19.84 -24.00
CA THR A 580 14.25 19.65 -25.38
C THR A 580 14.22 20.95 -26.18
N SER A 581 14.42 22.11 -25.54
CA SER A 581 14.46 23.40 -26.23
C SER A 581 15.72 23.51 -27.08
N LYS A 582 15.57 24.03 -28.30
CA LYS A 582 16.67 24.26 -29.26
C LYS A 582 17.50 23.00 -29.56
N LEU A 583 16.88 21.81 -29.48
CA LEU A 583 17.52 20.53 -29.76
C LEU A 583 16.59 19.66 -30.61
N ASP A 584 17.00 19.41 -31.86
CA ASP A 584 16.35 18.45 -32.74
C ASP A 584 17.23 17.22 -32.90
N ILE A 585 16.65 16.05 -32.61
CA ILE A 585 17.27 14.74 -32.86
C ILE A 585 16.55 14.13 -34.05
N LEU A 586 17.26 14.01 -35.15
CA LEU A 586 16.75 13.56 -36.43
C LEU A 586 17.33 12.17 -36.75
N ALA A 587 16.51 11.28 -37.30
CA ALA A 587 16.97 9.96 -37.74
C ALA A 587 16.35 9.54 -39.07
N ARG A 588 17.08 8.72 -39.83
CA ARG A 588 16.56 8.05 -41.03
C ARG A 588 17.20 6.66 -41.24
N PRO A 589 16.53 5.75 -41.97
CA PRO A 589 17.13 4.48 -42.38
C PRO A 589 18.41 4.65 -43.21
N TYR A 590 19.39 3.76 -43.03
CA TYR A 590 20.58 3.63 -43.88
C TYR A 590 20.55 2.30 -44.67
N PRO A 591 20.87 2.27 -45.98
CA PRO A 591 21.24 3.42 -46.82
C PRO A 591 20.06 4.38 -47.02
N PRO A 592 20.33 5.69 -47.25
CA PRO A 592 19.27 6.67 -47.39
C PRO A 592 18.43 6.38 -48.63
N ALA A 593 17.26 5.77 -48.41
CA ALA A 593 16.17 5.81 -49.39
C ALA A 593 15.67 7.26 -49.54
N GLN A 594 14.71 7.54 -50.44
CA GLN A 594 14.13 8.88 -50.66
C GLN A 594 13.47 9.52 -49.40
N HIS A 595 13.59 8.91 -48.23
CA HIS A 595 13.08 9.40 -46.97
C HIS A 595 13.94 10.53 -46.41
N ALA A 596 13.28 11.67 -46.13
CA ALA A 596 13.86 12.76 -45.38
C ALA A 596 14.18 12.34 -43.93
N PHE A 597 15.05 13.11 -43.26
CA PHE A 597 15.26 12.97 -41.83
C PHE A 597 13.95 13.17 -41.06
N LEU A 598 13.60 12.21 -40.21
CA LEU A 598 12.43 12.27 -39.35
C LEU A 598 12.82 12.80 -37.97
N SER A 599 12.13 13.84 -37.51
CA SER A 599 12.27 14.29 -36.12
C SER A 599 11.81 13.21 -35.16
N GLN A 600 12.67 12.87 -34.21
CA GLN A 600 12.41 11.83 -33.23
C GLN A 600 11.82 12.51 -31.99
N ILE A 601 10.56 12.17 -31.69
CA ILE A 601 9.83 12.78 -30.58
C ILE A 601 10.54 12.45 -29.26
N VAL A 602 11.06 13.50 -28.63
CA VAL A 602 11.65 13.42 -27.30
C VAL A 602 10.54 13.44 -26.26
N SER A 603 10.03 12.27 -25.89
CA SER A 603 9.12 12.15 -24.75
C SER A 603 9.90 12.24 -23.43
N SER A 604 10.43 13.40 -23.06
CA SER A 604 10.90 13.60 -21.70
C SER A 604 10.66 15.01 -21.22
N SER A 605 9.97 15.13 -20.09
CA SER A 605 10.02 16.27 -19.19
C SER A 605 11.42 16.35 -18.56
N SER A 606 12.44 16.65 -19.36
CA SER A 606 13.80 16.92 -18.88
C SER A 606 13.87 18.42 -18.58
N LEU A 607 13.54 18.78 -17.34
CA LEU A 607 13.62 20.16 -16.85
C LEU A 607 14.92 20.34 -16.06
N LEU A 608 15.66 21.40 -16.38
CA LEU A 608 16.83 21.85 -15.65
C LEU A 608 16.45 23.10 -14.86
N VAL A 609 16.55 23.02 -13.53
CA VAL A 609 16.29 24.14 -12.62
C VAL A 609 17.61 24.75 -12.17
N ILE A 610 17.78 26.05 -12.35
CA ILE A 610 18.93 26.80 -11.85
C ILE A 610 18.46 27.74 -10.75
N LYS A 611 19.06 27.61 -9.56
CA LYS A 611 18.75 28.44 -8.40
C LYS A 611 19.94 29.29 -7.99
N ASP A 612 19.69 30.55 -7.63
CA ASP A 612 20.71 31.40 -7.01
C ASP A 612 20.71 31.19 -5.48
N PRO A 613 21.84 30.80 -4.87
CA PRO A 613 21.93 30.57 -3.42
C PRO A 613 21.58 31.80 -2.56
N LYS A 614 21.61 33.03 -3.12
CA LYS A 614 21.21 34.25 -2.38
C LYS A 614 19.70 34.53 -2.40
N SER A 615 18.93 33.79 -3.19
CA SER A 615 17.47 33.97 -3.31
C SER A 615 16.65 33.32 -2.19
N GLU A 616 17.26 32.45 -1.37
CA GLU A 616 16.58 31.76 -0.26
C GLU A 616 16.38 32.62 1.01
N VAL A 617 16.83 33.88 1.03
CA VAL A 617 16.70 34.77 2.21
C VAL A 617 15.39 35.60 2.20
N THR A 618 14.55 35.47 1.18
CA THR A 618 13.24 36.14 1.13
C THR A 618 12.14 35.20 0.64
N SER A 619 11.70 34.29 1.51
CA SER A 619 10.35 33.71 1.46
C SER A 619 9.95 33.18 2.82
#